data_AF-A0AAD4BTM9-F1
#
_entry.id   AF-A0AAD4BTM9-F1
#
_cell.length_a   1.000
_cell.length_b   1.000
_cell.length_c   1.000
_cell.angle_alpha   90.00
_cell.angle_beta   90.00
_cell.angle_gamma   90.00
#
_symmetry.space_group_name_H-M   'P 1'
#
loop_
_entity.id
_entity.type
_entity.pdbx_description
1 polymer ?
#
loop_
_entity_poly.entity_id
_entity_poly.type
_entity_poly.pdbx_seq_one_letter_code
_entity_poly.pdbx_strand_id
1 'polypeptide(L)'
;MQLYQLKAYLLLVLLASYPAVSVAVNFTQCFENVITCANDPSSQACAFLNISNATAFSLLRTSNGKPILTTDTATALSYNGCYNHCGKGEEPFSWTVFSQECSQWLLPYLALLSQLPFGAPFRMDNLMSVILTLGSPTLAGYSLFVTLLNARWVNNKLFSRIDYPSSNVRLSVVRVLSSLQQVPLRVHPGRSAHFESLVVHPDNDNWWITLAKALNYSHTWSISSITSIAWVVVAYLLTVADSLSNGQGTGSVWLWLLPIVIGWLILSPKCDYARVDDAYNRANQQLFVADSRDATAPILVTCNSGLTISSSPDEPYGRNITSPDESRIPPVFNYARTLPWSRTVYLTSLFYRKAWRKSSRNHVGVDGNRIPRNVPRNEVPRESRLGNRDQVYDYCHHEDPGINVIWHRGVLFTAVFN
;
A
#
# COMPACT_ATOMS: atom_id res chain seq x y z
N MET A 1 12.83 4.89 23.45
CA MET A 1 11.65 5.22 24.28
C MET A 1 11.53 6.72 24.58
N GLN A 2 12.62 7.46 24.84
CA GLN A 2 12.58 8.89 25.18
C GLN A 2 12.17 9.84 24.03
N LEU A 3 12.47 9.51 22.77
CA LEU A 3 12.12 10.37 21.62
C LEU A 3 10.59 10.41 21.33
N TYR A 4 9.85 9.38 21.73
CA TYR A 4 8.40 9.27 21.49
C TYR A 4 7.57 10.02 22.52
N GLN A 5 8.02 10.03 23.78
CA GLN A 5 7.45 10.88 24.84
C GLN A 5 7.62 12.36 24.47
N LEU A 6 8.78 12.74 23.91
CA LEU A 6 9.06 14.11 23.50
C LEU A 6 8.11 14.61 22.38
N LYS A 7 7.76 13.75 21.40
CA LYS A 7 6.84 14.12 20.30
C LYS A 7 5.39 14.27 20.76
N ALA A 8 4.93 13.41 21.66
CA ALA A 8 3.59 13.50 22.24
C ALA A 8 3.47 14.74 23.15
N TYR A 9 4.50 15.05 23.93
CA TYR A 9 4.57 16.27 24.74
C TYR A 9 4.62 17.52 23.87
N LEU A 10 5.37 17.51 22.77
CA LEU A 10 5.43 18.65 21.84
C LEU A 10 4.07 18.94 21.20
N LEU A 11 3.31 17.89 20.85
CA LEU A 11 1.95 18.02 20.30
C LEU A 11 0.97 18.59 21.33
N LEU A 12 1.06 18.14 22.59
CA LEU A 12 0.25 18.66 23.70
C LEU A 12 0.62 20.10 24.08
N VAL A 13 1.90 20.45 24.02
CA VAL A 13 2.39 21.83 24.28
C VAL A 13 1.97 22.77 23.14
N LEU A 14 2.00 22.33 21.87
CA LEU A 14 1.50 23.09 20.73
C LEU A 14 -0.02 23.33 20.79
N LEU A 15 -0.79 22.37 21.34
CA LEU A 15 -2.23 22.54 21.56
C LEU A 15 -2.54 23.42 22.79
N ALA A 16 -1.63 23.50 23.77
CA ALA A 16 -1.82 24.26 25.01
C ALA A 16 -1.28 25.69 24.95
N SER A 17 -0.40 26.02 23.99
CA SER A 17 0.18 27.36 23.83
C SER A 17 -0.62 28.21 22.83
N TYR A 18 -1.89 28.47 23.10
CA TYR A 18 -2.59 29.60 22.47
C TYR A 18 -2.47 30.82 23.40
N PRO A 19 -1.77 31.90 23.01
CA PRO A 19 -1.74 33.10 23.81
C PRO A 19 -3.14 33.73 23.82
N ALA A 20 -3.60 34.04 25.02
CA ALA A 20 -4.83 34.77 25.25
C ALA A 20 -4.70 36.23 24.80
N VAL A 21 -5.79 36.74 24.24
CA VAL A 21 -6.13 38.15 23.97
C VAL A 21 -5.44 38.78 22.75
N SER A 22 -5.76 38.27 21.56
CA SER A 22 -5.89 39.15 20.39
C SER A 22 -7.27 39.82 20.43
N VAL A 23 -7.36 41.10 20.07
CA VAL A 23 -8.66 41.78 19.87
C VAL A 23 -9.30 41.12 18.66
N ALA A 24 -10.24 40.22 18.92
CA ALA A 24 -10.84 39.40 17.88
C ALA A 24 -11.64 40.28 16.91
N VAL A 25 -11.38 40.14 15.61
CA VAL A 25 -12.08 40.89 14.55
C VAL A 25 -13.04 39.92 13.86
N ASN A 26 -14.33 40.23 13.83
CA ASN A 26 -15.28 39.45 13.04
C ASN A 26 -15.30 39.99 11.60
N PHE A 27 -14.53 39.37 10.70
CA PHE A 27 -14.41 39.85 9.31
C PHE A 27 -15.70 39.65 8.53
N THR A 28 -16.46 38.60 8.83
CA THR A 28 -17.78 38.35 8.21
C THR A 28 -18.76 39.49 8.52
N GLN A 29 -18.89 39.86 9.81
CA GLN A 29 -19.71 40.99 10.22
C GLN A 29 -19.20 42.32 9.64
N CYS A 30 -17.88 42.51 9.58
CA CYS A 30 -17.32 43.70 8.97
C CYS A 30 -17.69 43.80 7.48
N PHE A 31 -17.59 42.70 6.73
CA PHE A 31 -17.96 42.66 5.32
C PHE A 31 -19.44 42.98 5.10
N GLU A 32 -20.34 42.40 5.90
CA GLU A 32 -21.77 42.74 5.89
C GLU A 32 -22.02 44.21 6.21
N ASN A 33 -21.29 44.77 7.17
CA ASN A 33 -21.38 46.20 7.50
C ASN A 33 -20.90 47.09 6.34
N VAL A 34 -19.86 46.68 5.60
CA VAL A 34 -19.41 47.41 4.39
C VAL A 34 -20.47 47.35 3.29
N ILE A 35 -21.09 46.19 3.04
CA ILE A 35 -22.20 46.06 2.07
C ILE A 35 -23.38 46.93 2.50
N THR A 36 -23.76 46.87 3.78
CA THR A 36 -24.88 47.66 4.34
C THR A 36 -24.62 49.16 4.19
N CYS A 37 -23.39 49.62 4.46
CA CYS A 37 -23.01 51.01 4.28
C CYS A 37 -23.02 51.45 2.80
N ALA A 38 -22.64 50.56 1.88
CA ALA A 38 -22.69 50.81 0.44
C ALA A 38 -24.14 50.90 -0.09
N ASN A 39 -25.09 50.20 0.54
CA ASN A 39 -26.51 50.23 0.16
C ASN A 39 -27.27 51.39 0.81
N ASP A 40 -27.00 51.66 2.09
CA ASP A 40 -27.68 52.69 2.87
C ASP A 40 -26.65 53.60 3.56
N PRO A 41 -26.41 54.82 3.03
CA PRO A 41 -25.47 55.78 3.61
C PRO A 41 -25.90 56.30 4.99
N SER A 42 -27.17 56.12 5.38
CA SER A 42 -27.70 56.51 6.70
C SER A 42 -27.57 55.41 7.76
N SER A 43 -27.08 54.22 7.37
CA SER A 43 -26.94 53.08 8.26
C SER A 43 -25.91 53.34 9.37
N GLN A 44 -26.17 52.77 10.55
CA GLN A 44 -25.21 52.77 11.66
C GLN A 44 -23.90 52.05 11.30
N ALA A 45 -23.91 51.20 10.26
CA ALA A 45 -22.73 50.51 9.77
C ALA A 45 -21.66 51.47 9.20
N CYS A 46 -22.08 52.53 8.48
CA CYS A 46 -21.14 53.55 7.99
C CYS A 46 -20.48 54.31 9.15
N ALA A 47 -21.26 54.63 10.18
CA ALA A 47 -20.76 55.32 11.38
C ALA A 47 -19.81 54.43 12.20
N PHE A 48 -20.14 53.14 12.34
CA PHE A 48 -19.32 52.15 13.05
C PHE A 48 -17.95 51.94 12.38
N LEU A 49 -17.94 51.85 11.04
CA LEU A 49 -16.71 51.68 10.25
C LEU A 49 -15.96 53.00 9.96
N ASN A 50 -16.59 54.14 10.28
CA ASN A 50 -16.12 55.49 9.96
C ASN A 50 -15.77 55.65 8.46
N ILE A 51 -16.65 55.18 7.58
CA ILE A 51 -16.49 55.28 6.12
C ILE A 51 -17.74 55.88 5.46
N SER A 52 -17.53 56.52 4.31
CA SER A 52 -18.62 56.97 3.44
C SER A 52 -19.12 55.83 2.53
N ASN A 53 -20.32 55.99 1.99
CA ASN A 53 -20.89 55.06 1.01
C ASN A 53 -19.97 54.91 -0.24
N ALA A 54 -19.45 56.00 -0.79
CA ALA A 54 -18.54 55.97 -1.95
C ALA A 54 -17.26 55.18 -1.65
N THR A 55 -16.69 55.35 -0.45
CA THR A 55 -15.55 54.54 -0.01
C THR A 55 -15.95 53.08 0.17
N ALA A 56 -17.08 52.74 0.78
CA ALA A 56 -17.54 51.36 0.92
C ALA A 56 -17.66 50.66 -0.45
N PHE A 57 -18.27 51.33 -1.43
CA PHE A 57 -18.38 50.83 -2.80
C PHE A 57 -17.00 50.59 -3.45
N SER A 58 -16.05 51.50 -3.22
CA SER A 58 -14.68 51.39 -3.73
C SER A 58 -13.87 50.23 -3.12
N LEU A 59 -14.27 49.73 -1.95
CA LEU A 59 -13.57 48.62 -1.26
C LEU A 59 -14.07 47.25 -1.71
N LEU A 60 -15.34 47.16 -2.11
CA LEU A 60 -15.99 45.91 -2.51
C LEU A 60 -15.48 45.41 -3.87
N ARG A 61 -15.39 44.08 -3.98
CA ARG A 61 -14.85 43.36 -5.14
C ARG A 61 -15.73 42.17 -5.49
N THR A 62 -15.68 41.79 -6.75
CA THR A 62 -16.18 40.50 -7.24
C THR A 62 -15.17 39.39 -6.92
N SER A 63 -15.57 38.12 -7.08
CA SER A 63 -14.71 36.94 -6.89
C SER A 63 -13.44 36.96 -7.74
N ASN A 64 -13.48 37.71 -8.84
CA ASN A 64 -12.38 37.85 -9.80
C ASN A 64 -11.48 39.06 -9.49
N GLY A 65 -11.66 39.70 -8.33
CA GLY A 65 -10.87 40.84 -7.88
C GLY A 65 -11.19 42.17 -8.59
N LYS A 66 -12.26 42.22 -9.38
CA LYS A 66 -12.68 43.46 -10.08
C LYS A 66 -13.56 44.33 -9.17
N PRO A 67 -13.51 45.67 -9.30
CA PRO A 67 -14.47 46.56 -8.65
C PRO A 67 -15.90 46.19 -9.01
N ILE A 68 -16.82 46.37 -8.06
CA ILE A 68 -18.24 46.10 -8.25
C ILE A 68 -18.94 47.27 -8.97
N LEU A 69 -20.00 46.96 -9.70
CA LEU A 69 -20.91 47.95 -10.30
C LEU A 69 -22.20 48.09 -9.49
N THR A 70 -22.59 47.01 -8.80
CA THR A 70 -23.73 46.94 -7.87
C THR A 70 -23.33 46.11 -6.66
N THR A 71 -23.91 46.40 -5.51
CA THR A 71 -23.65 45.69 -4.24
C THR A 71 -24.07 44.22 -4.29
N ASP A 72 -25.06 43.85 -5.10
CA ASP A 72 -25.50 42.46 -5.30
C ASP A 72 -24.40 41.56 -5.91
N THR A 73 -23.40 42.15 -6.55
CA THR A 73 -22.26 41.42 -7.14
C THR A 73 -21.04 41.38 -6.22
N ALA A 74 -21.14 41.95 -5.02
CA ALA A 74 -20.05 41.99 -4.06
C ALA A 74 -19.89 40.64 -3.36
N THR A 75 -18.76 40.00 -3.58
CA THR A 75 -18.42 38.72 -2.94
C THR A 75 -17.11 38.79 -2.15
N ALA A 76 -16.42 39.93 -2.18
CA ALA A 76 -15.14 40.12 -1.51
C ALA A 76 -14.88 41.59 -1.18
N LEU A 77 -13.88 41.82 -0.32
CA LEU A 77 -13.35 43.14 0.03
C LEU A 77 -11.87 43.20 -0.40
N SER A 78 -11.39 44.36 -0.81
CA SER A 78 -9.96 44.56 -1.01
C SER A 78 -9.19 44.30 0.30
N TYR A 79 -8.05 43.62 0.22
CA TYR A 79 -7.25 43.29 1.39
C TYR A 79 -6.87 44.53 2.21
N ASN A 80 -6.41 45.59 1.54
CA ASN A 80 -6.04 46.85 2.20
C ASN A 80 -7.26 47.53 2.86
N GLY A 81 -8.44 47.42 2.23
CA GLY A 81 -9.70 47.88 2.82
C GLY A 81 -10.08 47.13 4.09
N CYS A 82 -9.99 45.80 4.04
CA CYS A 82 -10.25 44.92 5.18
C CYS A 82 -9.34 45.29 6.35
N TYR A 83 -8.05 45.40 6.10
CA TYR A 83 -7.06 45.66 7.13
C TYR A 83 -7.23 47.04 7.79
N ASN A 84 -7.60 48.06 7.00
CA ASN A 84 -7.75 49.42 7.49
C ASN A 84 -9.09 49.67 8.20
N HIS A 85 -10.16 48.96 7.81
CA HIS A 85 -11.52 49.22 8.32
C HIS A 85 -12.07 48.11 9.23
N CYS A 86 -11.69 46.86 9.00
CA CYS A 86 -12.05 45.74 9.86
C CYS A 86 -10.99 45.51 10.96
N GLY A 87 -9.73 45.86 10.67
CA GLY A 87 -8.62 45.75 11.62
C GLY A 87 -7.67 44.59 11.29
N LYS A 88 -6.73 44.38 12.20
CA LYS A 88 -5.56 43.48 12.02
C LYS A 88 -5.59 42.24 12.92
N GLY A 89 -6.65 42.10 13.72
CA GLY A 89 -6.79 41.02 14.69
C GLY A 89 -7.15 39.70 14.02
N GLU A 90 -7.05 38.62 14.79
CA GLU A 90 -7.49 37.30 14.36
C GLU A 90 -9.00 37.16 14.52
N GLU A 91 -9.65 36.32 13.73
CA GLU A 91 -11.05 36.00 13.96
C GLU A 91 -11.22 35.25 15.30
N PRO A 92 -12.30 35.53 16.06
CA PRO A 92 -12.55 34.79 17.28
C PRO A 92 -12.70 33.32 16.94
N PHE A 93 -12.00 32.46 17.67
CA PHE A 93 -12.11 31.02 17.48
C PHE A 93 -13.56 30.58 17.72
N SER A 94 -14.19 30.05 16.68
CA SER A 94 -15.55 29.54 16.73
C SER A 94 -15.52 28.03 16.91
N TRP A 95 -15.79 27.56 18.13
CA TRP A 95 -15.86 26.12 18.40
C TRP A 95 -16.94 25.42 17.57
N THR A 96 -18.05 26.09 17.28
CA THR A 96 -19.14 25.54 16.46
C THR A 96 -18.67 25.30 15.02
N VAL A 97 -18.01 26.28 14.40
CA VAL A 97 -17.45 26.13 13.04
C VAL A 97 -16.34 25.08 13.04
N PHE A 98 -15.41 25.13 13.99
CA PHE A 98 -14.34 24.15 14.09
C PHE A 98 -14.88 22.72 14.26
N SER A 99 -15.83 22.50 15.18
CA SER A 99 -16.37 21.16 15.43
C SER A 99 -17.19 20.63 14.25
N GLN A 100 -17.92 21.50 13.54
CA GLN A 100 -18.63 21.14 12.31
C GLN A 100 -17.66 20.72 11.22
N GLU A 101 -16.69 21.56 10.86
CA GLU A 101 -15.69 21.28 9.81
C GLU A 101 -14.81 20.07 10.19
N CYS A 102 -14.40 19.96 11.45
CA CYS A 102 -13.63 18.84 11.96
C CYS A 102 -14.43 17.54 11.85
N SER A 103 -15.73 17.53 12.17
CA SER A 103 -16.56 16.33 12.04
C SER A 103 -16.80 15.94 10.58
N GLN A 104 -17.01 16.92 9.69
CA GLN A 104 -17.19 16.70 8.25
C GLN A 104 -15.93 16.11 7.60
N TRP A 105 -14.74 16.48 8.08
CA TRP A 105 -13.49 15.91 7.61
C TRP A 105 -13.17 14.57 8.31
N LEU A 106 -13.15 14.54 9.64
CA LEU A 106 -12.62 13.43 10.45
C LEU A 106 -13.46 12.15 10.35
N LEU A 107 -14.79 12.25 10.36
CA LEU A 107 -15.66 11.07 10.40
C LEU A 107 -15.51 10.19 9.14
N PRO A 108 -15.55 10.74 7.91
CA PRO A 108 -15.25 9.97 6.71
C PRO A 108 -13.85 9.35 6.73
N TYR A 109 -12.83 10.07 7.23
CA TYR A 109 -11.49 9.52 7.38
C TYR A 109 -11.46 8.31 8.32
N LEU A 110 -12.02 8.42 9.52
CA LEU A 110 -12.05 7.30 10.48
C LEU A 110 -12.84 6.11 9.93
N ALA A 111 -13.98 6.38 9.28
CA ALA A 111 -14.81 5.35 8.66
C ALA A 111 -14.06 4.58 7.57
N LEU A 112 -13.34 5.28 6.69
CA LEU A 112 -12.55 4.67 5.62
C LEU A 112 -11.28 3.97 6.12
N LEU A 113 -10.56 4.58 7.08
CA LEU A 113 -9.34 4.00 7.64
C LEU A 113 -9.62 2.74 8.45
N SER A 114 -10.79 2.65 9.10
CA SER A 114 -11.21 1.43 9.81
C SER A 114 -11.32 0.21 8.88
N GLN A 115 -11.44 0.44 7.57
CA GLN A 115 -11.54 -0.60 6.55
C GLN A 115 -10.18 -0.99 5.97
N LEU A 116 -9.10 -0.31 6.35
CA LEU A 116 -7.77 -0.69 5.91
C LEU A 116 -7.45 -2.10 6.41
N PRO A 117 -6.74 -2.89 5.60
CA PRO A 117 -6.38 -4.24 6.01
C PRO A 117 -5.27 -4.15 7.08
N PHE A 118 -5.63 -4.56 8.29
CA PHE A 118 -4.72 -4.65 9.43
C PHE A 118 -4.33 -6.10 9.67
N GLY A 119 -3.13 -6.32 10.18
CA GLY A 119 -2.63 -7.67 10.43
C GLY A 119 -1.16 -7.75 10.81
N ALA A 120 -0.54 -6.60 11.10
CA ALA A 120 0.83 -6.58 11.56
C ALA A 120 1.01 -7.37 12.87
N PRO A 121 2.17 -8.01 13.07
CA PRO A 121 2.50 -8.71 14.30
C PRO A 121 2.49 -7.77 15.51
N PHE A 122 2.89 -6.51 15.30
CA PHE A 122 2.88 -5.47 16.33
C PHE A 122 1.75 -4.47 16.10
N ARG A 123 0.94 -4.23 17.14
CA ARG A 123 -0.20 -3.28 17.07
C ARG A 123 0.23 -1.87 16.67
N MET A 124 1.45 -1.45 17.03
CA MET A 124 1.99 -0.14 16.69
C MET A 124 2.25 0.03 15.19
N ASP A 125 2.54 -1.04 14.46
CA ASP A 125 2.71 -0.97 13.00
C ASP A 125 1.37 -0.74 12.30
N ASN A 126 0.28 -1.31 12.83
CA ASN A 126 -1.07 -1.01 12.34
C ASN A 126 -1.43 0.47 12.59
N LEU A 127 -1.11 1.01 13.77
CA LEU A 127 -1.32 2.44 14.07
C LEU A 127 -0.48 3.34 13.17
N MET A 128 0.81 3.04 13.01
CA MET A 128 1.69 3.79 12.11
C MET A 128 1.23 3.71 10.66
N SER A 129 0.65 2.59 10.24
CA SER A 129 0.05 2.46 8.92
C SER A 129 -1.09 3.45 8.70
N VAL A 130 -1.94 3.65 9.71
CA VAL A 130 -3.02 4.65 9.68
C VAL A 130 -2.42 6.06 9.59
N ILE A 131 -1.47 6.39 10.45
CA ILE A 131 -0.82 7.71 10.50
C ILE A 131 -0.12 8.02 9.17
N LEU A 132 0.61 7.07 8.58
CA LEU A 132 1.31 7.26 7.31
C LEU A 132 0.35 7.37 6.13
N THR A 133 -0.73 6.59 6.13
CA THR A 133 -1.76 6.69 5.09
C THR A 133 -2.42 8.06 5.13
N LEU A 134 -2.80 8.54 6.32
CA LEU A 134 -3.35 9.88 6.54
C LEU A 134 -2.38 11.01 6.19
N GLY A 135 -1.15 10.91 6.68
CA GLY A 135 -0.14 11.96 6.55
C GLY A 135 0.49 12.03 5.17
N SER A 136 0.39 10.97 4.36
CA SER A 136 0.96 10.93 3.01
C SER A 136 0.10 10.17 2.01
N PRO A 137 -0.88 10.85 1.39
CA PRO A 137 -1.68 10.31 0.28
C PRO A 137 -0.82 9.71 -0.84
N THR A 138 0.26 10.42 -1.19
CA THR A 138 1.18 10.02 -2.25
C THR A 138 1.89 8.71 -1.92
N LEU A 139 2.31 8.51 -0.67
CA LEU A 139 2.97 7.27 -0.25
C LEU A 139 2.00 6.07 -0.29
N ALA A 140 0.78 6.27 0.19
CA ALA A 140 -0.26 5.26 0.17
C ALA A 140 -0.63 4.89 -1.28
N GLY A 141 -0.85 5.89 -2.13
CA GLY A 141 -1.12 5.70 -3.55
C GLY A 141 0.05 5.02 -4.30
N TYR A 142 1.29 5.43 -4.03
CA TYR A 142 2.49 4.79 -4.59
C TYR A 142 2.57 3.31 -4.19
N SER A 143 2.39 3.02 -2.90
CA SER A 143 2.44 1.64 -2.38
C SER A 143 1.34 0.76 -2.99
N LEU A 144 0.13 1.29 -3.13
CA LEU A 144 -0.97 0.61 -3.82
C LEU A 144 -0.62 0.34 -5.29
N PHE A 145 -0.18 1.38 -6.02
CA PHE A 145 0.14 1.29 -7.44
C PHE A 145 1.22 0.24 -7.72
N VAL A 146 2.28 0.24 -6.93
CA VAL A 146 3.36 -0.73 -7.07
C VAL A 146 2.89 -2.15 -6.72
N THR A 147 1.99 -2.32 -5.74
CA THR A 147 1.36 -3.62 -5.45
C THR A 147 0.61 -4.15 -6.67
N LEU A 148 -0.18 -3.30 -7.34
CA LEU A 148 -0.90 -3.67 -8.57
C LEU A 148 0.04 -4.06 -9.70
N LEU A 149 1.09 -3.27 -9.94
CA LEU A 149 2.06 -3.55 -10.99
C LEU A 149 2.84 -4.84 -10.71
N ASN A 150 3.23 -5.08 -9.45
CA ASN A 150 3.87 -6.32 -9.00
C ASN A 150 2.99 -7.53 -9.29
N ALA A 151 1.72 -7.48 -8.91
CA ALA A 151 0.75 -8.56 -9.19
C ALA A 151 0.60 -8.80 -10.71
N ARG A 152 0.46 -7.73 -11.51
CA ARG A 152 0.33 -7.83 -12.97
C ARG A 152 1.59 -8.42 -13.62
N TRP A 153 2.77 -8.01 -13.17
CA TRP A 153 4.05 -8.47 -13.71
C TRP A 153 4.27 -9.98 -13.50
N VAL A 154 4.02 -10.48 -12.29
CA VAL A 154 4.18 -11.91 -11.99
C VAL A 154 3.20 -12.76 -12.78
N ASN A 155 1.92 -12.36 -12.80
CA ASN A 155 0.87 -13.11 -13.48
C ASN A 155 1.05 -13.12 -15.01
N ASN A 156 1.35 -11.98 -15.64
CA ASN A 156 1.25 -11.84 -17.10
C ASN A 156 2.59 -11.90 -17.83
N LYS A 157 3.71 -11.59 -17.16
CA LYS A 157 5.01 -11.44 -17.83
C LYS A 157 6.03 -12.47 -17.37
N LEU A 158 6.20 -12.66 -16.06
CA LEU A 158 7.35 -13.40 -15.55
C LEU A 158 7.23 -14.92 -15.76
N PHE A 159 6.08 -15.49 -15.42
CA PHE A 159 5.81 -16.94 -15.48
C PHE A 159 5.03 -17.37 -16.73
N SER A 160 4.63 -16.45 -17.60
CA SER A 160 3.81 -16.78 -18.79
C SER A 160 4.52 -17.64 -19.83
N ARG A 161 5.86 -17.75 -19.76
CA ARG A 161 6.69 -18.56 -20.66
C ARG A 161 7.36 -19.75 -19.96
N ILE A 162 6.92 -20.12 -18.77
CA ILE A 162 7.54 -21.19 -17.98
C ILE A 162 6.45 -22.18 -17.62
N ASP A 163 6.34 -23.33 -18.31
CA ASP A 163 5.42 -24.41 -17.93
C ASP A 163 6.20 -25.52 -17.24
N TYR A 164 6.44 -25.34 -15.94
CA TYR A 164 7.12 -26.32 -15.09
C TYR A 164 6.57 -26.30 -13.67
N PRO A 165 6.48 -27.47 -13.01
CA PRO A 165 6.54 -28.82 -13.60
C PRO A 165 5.24 -29.18 -14.34
N SER A 166 4.13 -28.54 -13.96
CA SER A 166 2.82 -28.60 -14.61
C SER A 166 2.11 -27.25 -14.46
N SER A 167 1.09 -26.99 -15.28
CA SER A 167 0.37 -25.70 -15.25
C SER A 167 -0.35 -25.44 -13.91
N ASN A 168 -0.80 -26.47 -13.20
CA ASN A 168 -1.45 -26.32 -11.88
C ASN A 168 -0.46 -25.86 -10.80
N VAL A 169 0.73 -26.48 -10.76
CA VAL A 169 1.79 -26.09 -9.81
C VAL A 169 2.28 -24.69 -10.12
N ARG A 170 2.48 -24.37 -11.41
CA ARG A 170 2.82 -23.02 -11.86
C ARG A 170 1.83 -21.96 -11.36
N LEU A 171 0.53 -22.21 -11.50
CA LEU A 171 -0.51 -21.31 -11.01
C LEU A 171 -0.44 -21.16 -9.49
N SER A 172 -0.16 -22.23 -8.77
CA SER A 172 0.00 -22.22 -7.31
C SER A 172 1.23 -21.39 -6.88
N VAL A 173 2.37 -21.56 -7.55
CA VAL A 173 3.59 -20.76 -7.33
C VAL A 173 3.30 -19.27 -7.54
N VAL A 174 2.70 -18.92 -8.69
CA VAL A 174 2.34 -17.53 -9.01
C VAL A 174 1.41 -16.93 -7.96
N ARG A 175 0.39 -17.68 -7.53
CA ARG A 175 -0.54 -17.27 -6.47
C ARG A 175 0.17 -17.03 -5.15
N VAL A 176 1.05 -17.94 -4.73
CA VAL A 176 1.83 -17.80 -3.48
C VAL A 176 2.72 -16.56 -3.55
N LEU A 177 3.54 -16.44 -4.59
CA LEU A 177 4.48 -15.31 -4.72
C LEU A 177 3.74 -13.96 -4.78
N SER A 178 2.60 -13.89 -5.47
CA SER A 178 1.76 -12.69 -5.51
C SER A 178 1.09 -12.40 -4.15
N SER A 179 0.67 -13.44 -3.42
CA SER A 179 0.01 -13.29 -2.12
C SER A 179 0.99 -12.83 -1.04
N LEU A 180 2.26 -13.25 -1.13
CA LEU A 180 3.32 -12.94 -0.17
C LEU A 180 4.02 -11.59 -0.45
N GLN A 181 3.43 -10.71 -1.26
CA GLN A 181 3.97 -9.35 -1.51
C GLN A 181 4.09 -8.50 -0.25
N GLN A 182 3.25 -8.75 0.76
CA GLN A 182 3.22 -7.94 1.98
C GLN A 182 4.14 -8.45 3.08
N VAL A 183 4.72 -9.64 2.90
CA VAL A 183 5.70 -10.19 3.85
C VAL A 183 7.12 -10.04 3.30
N PRO A 184 8.13 -9.99 4.18
CA PRO A 184 9.55 -9.90 3.80
C PRO A 184 10.05 -11.22 3.18
N LEU A 185 9.55 -11.53 1.98
CA LEU A 185 9.82 -12.78 1.27
C LEU A 185 11.28 -12.85 0.80
N ARG A 186 12.02 -13.87 1.25
CA ARG A 186 13.40 -14.14 0.85
C ARG A 186 13.56 -15.58 0.40
N VAL A 187 14.52 -15.79 -0.49
CA VAL A 187 14.92 -17.11 -0.97
C VAL A 187 16.43 -17.26 -0.77
N HIS A 188 16.82 -18.42 -0.26
CA HIS A 188 18.18 -18.76 0.14
C HIS A 188 18.66 -19.97 -0.65
N PRO A 189 19.10 -19.77 -1.91
CA PRO A 189 19.72 -20.84 -2.68
C PRO A 189 21.10 -21.18 -2.10
N GLY A 190 21.54 -22.41 -2.27
CA GLY A 190 22.83 -22.84 -1.75
C GLY A 190 23.07 -24.34 -1.84
N ARG A 191 24.27 -24.78 -1.45
CA ARG A 191 24.68 -26.18 -1.53
C ARG A 191 23.85 -27.15 -0.68
N SER A 192 23.09 -26.64 0.29
CA SER A 192 22.13 -27.47 1.03
C SER A 192 20.90 -27.87 0.19
N ALA A 193 20.73 -27.26 -0.99
CA ALA A 193 19.70 -27.57 -1.97
C ALA A 193 18.25 -27.47 -1.44
N HIS A 194 17.98 -26.69 -0.38
CA HIS A 194 16.64 -26.59 0.20
C HIS A 194 15.64 -25.96 -0.78
N PHE A 195 15.99 -24.80 -1.34
CA PHE A 195 15.13 -24.10 -2.29
C PHE A 195 15.06 -24.83 -3.63
N GLU A 196 16.18 -25.40 -4.06
CA GLU A 196 16.33 -26.17 -5.28
C GLU A 196 15.44 -27.42 -5.21
N SER A 197 15.44 -28.11 -4.07
CA SER A 197 14.51 -29.21 -3.79
C SER A 197 13.06 -28.73 -3.81
N LEU A 198 12.76 -27.56 -3.22
CA LEU A 198 11.41 -26.98 -3.23
C LEU A 198 10.90 -26.72 -4.67
N VAL A 199 11.78 -26.35 -5.59
CA VAL A 199 11.43 -26.10 -6.99
C VAL A 199 11.28 -27.40 -7.78
N VAL A 200 12.21 -28.33 -7.59
CA VAL A 200 12.40 -29.46 -8.52
C VAL A 200 11.74 -30.74 -8.03
N HIS A 201 11.77 -31.03 -6.73
CA HIS A 201 11.31 -32.31 -6.20
C HIS A 201 9.79 -32.49 -6.38
N PRO A 202 9.30 -33.64 -6.86
CA PRO A 202 7.88 -33.82 -7.19
C PRO A 202 6.95 -33.74 -5.96
N ASP A 203 7.40 -34.20 -4.79
CA ASP A 203 6.55 -34.16 -3.59
C ASP A 203 6.34 -32.75 -3.04
N ASN A 204 7.21 -31.80 -3.42
CA ASN A 204 7.06 -30.39 -3.07
C ASN A 204 6.02 -29.65 -3.92
N ASP A 205 5.44 -30.29 -4.94
CA ASP A 205 4.30 -29.72 -5.66
C ASP A 205 3.11 -29.49 -4.71
N ASN A 206 2.91 -30.44 -3.77
CA ASN A 206 1.89 -30.32 -2.74
C ASN A 206 2.18 -29.17 -1.77
N TRP A 207 3.44 -28.87 -1.47
CA TRP A 207 3.81 -27.72 -0.64
C TRP A 207 3.25 -26.41 -1.22
N TRP A 208 3.45 -26.18 -2.53
CA TRP A 208 2.94 -24.97 -3.21
C TRP A 208 1.42 -24.94 -3.27
N ILE A 209 0.79 -26.08 -3.53
CA ILE A 209 -0.67 -26.20 -3.59
C ILE A 209 -1.30 -25.96 -2.21
N THR A 210 -0.74 -26.57 -1.16
CA THR A 210 -1.19 -26.41 0.22
C THR A 210 -1.05 -24.96 0.67
N LEU A 211 0.11 -24.33 0.43
CA LEU A 211 0.31 -22.93 0.76
C LEU A 211 -0.63 -22.01 -0.04
N ALA A 212 -0.80 -22.25 -1.35
CA ALA A 212 -1.73 -21.48 -2.17
C ALA A 212 -3.17 -21.58 -1.66
N LYS A 213 -3.63 -22.79 -1.28
CA LYS A 213 -4.97 -23.01 -0.70
C LYS A 213 -5.11 -22.31 0.65
N ALA A 214 -4.11 -22.42 1.52
CA ALA A 214 -4.12 -21.81 2.84
C ALA A 214 -4.10 -20.27 2.78
N LEU A 215 -3.39 -19.69 1.81
CA LEU A 215 -3.38 -18.24 1.54
C LEU A 215 -4.64 -17.77 0.79
N ASN A 216 -5.34 -18.67 0.09
CA ASN A 216 -6.62 -18.40 -0.56
C ASN A 216 -7.79 -18.36 0.44
N TYR A 217 -7.58 -17.76 1.60
CA TYR A 217 -8.68 -17.30 2.41
C TYR A 217 -9.29 -16.07 1.77
N SER A 218 -10.27 -16.29 0.91
CA SER A 218 -11.18 -15.24 0.53
C SER A 218 -12.11 -15.03 1.72
N HIS A 219 -11.77 -14.11 2.62
CA HIS A 219 -12.85 -13.38 3.28
C HIS A 219 -13.14 -12.18 2.39
N THR A 220 -14.00 -12.47 1.43
CA THR A 220 -14.98 -11.55 0.86
C THR A 220 -15.36 -10.48 1.86
N TRP A 221 -15.41 -9.26 1.36
CA TRP A 221 -15.59 -8.02 2.09
C TRP A 221 -16.55 -8.22 3.26
N SER A 222 -16.15 -7.80 4.47
CA SER A 222 -17.10 -7.87 5.58
C SER A 222 -18.33 -7.03 5.21
N ILE A 223 -19.53 -7.51 5.56
CA ILE A 223 -20.76 -6.74 5.32
C ILE A 223 -20.60 -5.33 5.90
N SER A 224 -19.93 -5.22 7.05
CA SER A 224 -19.54 -3.94 7.66
C SER A 224 -18.72 -3.06 6.72
N SER A 225 -17.67 -3.60 6.08
CA SER A 225 -16.83 -2.86 5.12
C SER A 225 -17.67 -2.38 3.94
N ILE A 226 -18.53 -3.22 3.37
CA ILE A 226 -19.43 -2.84 2.26
C ILE A 226 -20.34 -1.69 2.69
N THR A 227 -21.02 -1.84 3.83
CA THR A 227 -21.96 -0.84 4.34
C THR A 227 -21.28 0.48 4.66
N SER A 228 -20.07 0.45 5.24
CA SER A 228 -19.32 1.65 5.55
C SER A 228 -18.85 2.37 4.27
N ILE A 229 -18.42 1.66 3.23
CA ILE A 229 -18.10 2.27 1.92
C ILE A 229 -19.35 2.90 1.31
N ALA A 230 -20.47 2.19 1.30
CA ALA A 230 -21.73 2.69 0.74
C ALA A 230 -22.17 3.98 1.45
N TRP A 231 -22.10 4.01 2.79
CA TRP A 231 -22.40 5.22 3.57
C TRP A 231 -21.46 6.37 3.28
N VAL A 232 -20.17 6.10 3.10
CA VAL A 232 -19.20 7.12 2.70
C VAL A 232 -19.51 7.66 1.30
N VAL A 233 -19.90 6.82 0.34
CA VAL A 233 -20.33 7.26 -1.00
C VAL A 233 -21.60 8.12 -0.93
N VAL A 234 -22.57 7.74 -0.10
CA VAL A 234 -23.78 8.56 0.14
C VAL A 234 -23.40 9.91 0.76
N ALA A 235 -22.55 9.91 1.78
CA ALA A 235 -22.05 11.14 2.39
C ALA A 235 -21.36 12.05 1.36
N TYR A 236 -20.57 11.50 0.44
CA TYR A 236 -19.98 12.24 -0.67
C TYR A 236 -21.02 12.91 -1.57
N LEU A 237 -22.05 12.19 -2.01
CA LEU A 237 -23.09 12.74 -2.88
C LEU A 237 -23.81 13.91 -2.20
N LEU A 238 -24.07 13.79 -0.90
CA LEU A 238 -24.64 14.87 -0.09
C LEU A 238 -23.68 16.05 0.04
N THR A 239 -22.39 15.82 0.28
CA THR A 239 -21.36 16.87 0.36
C THR A 239 -21.18 17.62 -0.96
N VAL A 240 -21.24 16.93 -2.11
CA VAL A 240 -21.17 17.59 -3.42
C VAL A 240 -22.40 18.45 -3.67
N ALA A 241 -23.59 17.93 -3.36
CA ALA A 241 -24.83 18.69 -3.47
C ALA A 241 -24.78 19.95 -2.59
N ASP A 242 -24.28 19.82 -1.36
CA ASP A 242 -24.12 20.93 -0.42
C ASP A 242 -23.04 21.94 -0.87
N SER A 243 -21.90 21.49 -1.40
CA SER A 243 -20.86 22.40 -1.90
C SER A 243 -21.32 23.19 -3.14
N LEU A 244 -22.20 22.59 -3.95
CA LEU A 244 -22.79 23.27 -5.11
C LEU A 244 -23.80 24.34 -4.69
N SER A 245 -24.47 24.18 -3.54
CA SER A 245 -25.37 25.18 -2.97
C SER A 245 -24.66 26.26 -2.15
N ASN A 246 -23.63 25.90 -1.38
CA ASN A 246 -23.06 26.75 -0.32
C ASN A 246 -21.58 27.14 -0.55
N GLY A 247 -20.94 26.65 -1.62
CA GLY A 247 -19.57 27.04 -2.01
C GLY A 247 -18.45 26.54 -1.08
N GLN A 248 -18.77 25.81 0.00
CA GLN A 248 -17.80 25.25 0.95
C GLN A 248 -17.40 23.83 0.53
N GLY A 249 -16.19 23.70 -0.03
CA GLY A 249 -15.65 22.45 -0.56
C GLY A 249 -14.82 21.62 0.42
N THR A 250 -14.78 21.98 1.71
CA THR A 250 -13.89 21.37 2.72
C THR A 250 -14.11 19.86 2.87
N GLY A 251 -15.35 19.39 2.67
CA GLY A 251 -15.72 17.98 2.73
C GLY A 251 -15.23 17.13 1.56
N SER A 252 -14.53 17.67 0.55
CA SER A 252 -13.99 16.88 -0.58
C SER A 252 -12.57 16.34 -0.34
N VAL A 253 -11.90 16.80 0.73
CA VAL A 253 -10.49 16.50 1.00
C VAL A 253 -10.23 15.01 1.28
N TRP A 254 -11.23 14.23 1.71
CA TRP A 254 -11.07 12.79 1.97
C TRP A 254 -11.26 11.89 0.73
N LEU A 255 -11.68 12.44 -0.41
CA LEU A 255 -12.06 11.65 -1.59
C LEU A 255 -10.93 10.84 -2.20
N TRP A 256 -9.68 11.30 -2.06
CA TRP A 256 -8.51 10.54 -2.52
C TRP A 256 -8.30 9.24 -1.73
N LEU A 257 -8.87 9.13 -0.51
CA LEU A 257 -8.74 7.93 0.32
C LEU A 257 -9.63 6.79 -0.19
N LEU A 258 -10.76 7.10 -0.84
CA LEU A 258 -11.67 6.09 -1.43
C LEU A 258 -10.95 5.13 -2.39
N PRO A 259 -10.29 5.59 -3.48
CA PRO A 259 -9.61 4.69 -4.40
C PRO A 259 -8.48 3.91 -3.72
N ILE A 260 -7.86 4.46 -2.67
CA ILE A 260 -6.81 3.76 -1.91
C ILE A 260 -7.38 2.61 -1.09
N VAL A 261 -8.41 2.88 -0.30
CA VAL A 261 -9.09 1.86 0.52
C VAL A 261 -9.71 0.79 -0.36
N ILE A 262 -10.46 1.19 -1.39
CA ILE A 262 -11.06 0.26 -2.36
C ILE A 262 -9.97 -0.55 -3.07
N GLY A 263 -8.88 0.08 -3.50
CA GLY A 263 -7.77 -0.60 -4.17
C GLY A 263 -7.13 -1.67 -3.29
N TRP A 264 -6.89 -1.37 -2.02
CA TRP A 264 -6.40 -2.37 -1.07
C TRP A 264 -7.44 -3.43 -0.73
N LEU A 265 -8.73 -3.11 -0.63
CA LEU A 265 -9.77 -4.12 -0.44
C LEU A 265 -9.88 -5.08 -1.63
N ILE A 266 -9.83 -4.57 -2.86
CA ILE A 266 -9.83 -5.38 -4.09
C ILE A 266 -8.60 -6.28 -4.14
N LEU A 267 -7.42 -5.74 -3.83
CA LEU A 267 -6.19 -6.52 -3.76
C LEU A 267 -6.21 -7.55 -2.64
N SER A 268 -6.98 -7.29 -1.58
CA SER A 268 -7.03 -8.10 -0.35
C SER A 268 -5.62 -8.54 0.07
N PRO A 269 -4.68 -7.59 0.28
CA PRO A 269 -3.30 -7.88 0.60
C PRO A 269 -3.27 -8.80 1.83
N LYS A 270 -2.51 -9.90 1.73
CA LYS A 270 -2.39 -10.87 2.82
C LYS A 270 -1.47 -10.32 3.88
N CYS A 271 -2.01 -9.42 4.70
CA CYS A 271 -1.27 -8.70 5.73
C CYS A 271 -1.48 -9.26 7.13
N ASP A 272 -2.34 -10.26 7.32
CA ASP A 272 -2.50 -11.00 8.59
C ASP A 272 -1.31 -11.93 8.79
N TYR A 273 -0.33 -11.48 9.58
CA TYR A 273 0.90 -12.23 9.80
C TYR A 273 0.64 -13.58 10.46
N ALA A 274 -0.19 -13.64 11.50
CA ALA A 274 -0.44 -14.88 12.23
C ALA A 274 -1.02 -15.95 11.30
N ARG A 275 -1.92 -15.55 10.40
CA ARG A 275 -2.51 -16.46 9.42
C ARG A 275 -1.55 -16.87 8.32
N VAL A 276 -0.73 -15.94 7.84
CA VAL A 276 0.30 -16.24 6.82
C VAL A 276 1.39 -17.15 7.39
N ASP A 277 1.80 -16.91 8.63
CA ASP A 277 2.77 -17.72 9.38
C ASP A 277 2.26 -19.13 9.62
N ASP A 278 1.03 -19.28 10.12
CA ASP A 278 0.38 -20.58 10.31
C ASP A 278 0.17 -21.33 8.97
N ALA A 279 -0.18 -20.63 7.89
CA ALA A 279 -0.26 -21.23 6.56
C ALA A 279 1.10 -21.73 6.05
N TYR A 280 2.16 -20.94 6.27
CA TYR A 280 3.53 -21.27 5.90
C TYR A 280 4.08 -22.46 6.70
N ASN A 281 3.87 -22.46 8.02
CA ASN A 281 4.28 -23.55 8.90
C ASN A 281 3.58 -24.86 8.55
N ARG A 282 2.27 -24.82 8.22
CA ARG A 282 1.54 -25.99 7.74
C ARG A 282 2.07 -26.52 6.40
N ALA A 283 2.47 -25.65 5.48
CA ALA A 283 3.09 -26.09 4.24
C ALA A 283 4.45 -26.75 4.51
N ASN A 284 5.28 -26.18 5.39
CA ASN A 284 6.59 -26.72 5.75
C ASN A 284 6.55 -28.12 6.38
N GLN A 285 5.41 -28.57 6.92
CA GLN A 285 5.25 -29.96 7.39
C GLN A 285 5.26 -31.00 6.26
N GLN A 286 5.13 -30.57 5.00
CA GLN A 286 5.09 -31.42 3.81
C GLN A 286 6.32 -31.24 2.91
N LEU A 287 7.38 -30.62 3.42
CA LEU A 287 8.57 -30.29 2.64
C LEU A 287 9.54 -31.48 2.57
N PHE A 288 9.96 -31.82 1.37
CA PHE A 288 10.98 -32.81 1.09
C PHE A 288 12.27 -32.16 0.59
N VAL A 289 13.41 -32.60 1.10
CA VAL A 289 14.74 -32.17 0.64
C VAL A 289 15.48 -33.40 0.13
N ALA A 290 16.17 -33.25 -1.01
CA ALA A 290 16.95 -34.35 -1.57
C ALA A 290 18.07 -34.80 -0.60
N ASP A 291 18.17 -36.10 -0.36
CA ASP A 291 19.28 -36.65 0.42
C ASP A 291 20.57 -36.60 -0.41
N SER A 292 21.67 -36.39 0.29
CA SER A 292 23.04 -36.54 -0.21
C SER A 292 23.38 -37.97 -0.64
N ARG A 293 22.76 -39.00 -0.04
CA ARG A 293 23.17 -40.41 -0.23
C ARG A 293 22.25 -41.20 -1.14
N ASP A 294 20.94 -40.92 -1.09
CA ASP A 294 19.94 -41.65 -1.86
C ASP A 294 19.02 -40.69 -2.63
N ALA A 295 19.02 -40.82 -3.97
CA ALA A 295 18.18 -40.03 -4.85
C ALA A 295 16.68 -40.39 -4.76
N THR A 296 16.35 -41.55 -4.18
CA THR A 296 14.99 -42.10 -4.10
C THR A 296 14.39 -42.00 -2.70
N ALA A 297 15.18 -41.67 -1.68
CA ALA A 297 14.74 -41.51 -0.29
C ALA A 297 14.87 -40.04 0.17
N PRO A 298 13.97 -39.14 -0.27
CA PRO A 298 14.02 -37.75 0.17
C PRO A 298 13.74 -37.63 1.67
N ILE A 299 14.37 -36.64 2.30
CA ILE A 299 14.23 -36.39 3.73
C ILE A 299 13.08 -35.40 3.93
N LEU A 300 12.09 -35.79 4.73
CA LEU A 300 11.06 -34.86 5.19
C LEU A 300 11.70 -33.88 6.19
N VAL A 301 11.63 -32.59 5.89
CA VAL A 301 12.19 -31.52 6.73
C VAL A 301 11.06 -30.59 7.16
N THR A 302 11.03 -30.19 8.42
CA THR A 302 9.91 -29.40 8.98
C THR A 302 10.21 -27.90 9.10
N CYS A 303 11.44 -27.46 8.89
CA CYS A 303 11.88 -26.13 9.32
C CYS A 303 12.56 -25.25 8.27
N ASN A 304 12.94 -25.74 7.09
CA ASN A 304 13.65 -24.91 6.11
C ASN A 304 13.40 -25.31 4.64
N SER A 305 12.51 -24.58 3.97
CA SER A 305 12.22 -24.71 2.54
C SER A 305 13.17 -23.92 1.64
N GLY A 306 14.13 -23.18 2.21
CA GLY A 306 14.95 -22.21 1.49
C GLY A 306 14.16 -20.98 1.03
N LEU A 307 12.90 -20.83 1.43
CA LEU A 307 12.07 -19.64 1.25
C LEU A 307 11.57 -19.18 2.62
N THR A 308 11.87 -17.94 3.02
CA THR A 308 11.46 -17.40 4.32
C THR A 308 10.48 -16.23 4.16
N ILE A 309 9.55 -16.10 5.09
CA ILE A 309 8.53 -15.02 5.14
C ILE A 309 8.72 -14.09 6.34
N SER A 310 9.68 -14.40 7.21
CA SER A 310 10.05 -13.67 8.42
C SER A 310 11.37 -12.94 8.19
N SER A 311 11.48 -11.77 8.80
CA SER A 311 12.73 -11.03 8.94
C SER A 311 13.11 -10.92 10.42
N SER A 312 13.12 -12.07 11.11
CA SER A 312 13.58 -12.11 12.50
C SER A 312 15.06 -11.72 12.57
N PRO A 313 15.46 -10.79 13.45
CA PRO A 313 16.87 -10.45 13.66
C PRO A 313 17.71 -11.63 14.16
N ASP A 314 17.07 -12.63 14.75
CA ASP A 314 17.71 -13.86 15.24
C ASP A 314 17.89 -14.94 14.15
N GLU A 315 17.32 -14.74 12.95
CA GLU A 315 17.58 -15.65 11.84
C GLU A 315 18.98 -15.43 11.25
N PRO A 316 19.74 -16.50 10.95
CA PRO A 316 21.08 -16.39 10.37
C PRO A 316 21.15 -15.54 9.09
N TYR A 317 20.03 -15.43 8.38
CA TYR A 317 19.86 -14.69 7.12
C TYR A 317 19.13 -13.34 7.27
N GLY A 318 18.72 -12.95 8.49
CA GLY A 318 18.03 -11.70 8.81
C GLY A 318 18.87 -10.42 8.59
N ARG A 319 20.17 -10.58 8.28
CA ARG A 319 21.12 -9.47 8.01
C ARG A 319 20.90 -8.72 6.70
N ASN A 320 19.95 -9.13 5.86
CA ASN A 320 19.70 -8.55 4.53
C ASN A 320 18.55 -7.51 4.47
N ILE A 321 18.06 -7.07 5.63
CA ILE A 321 17.02 -6.04 5.73
C ILE A 321 17.68 -4.67 5.55
N THR A 322 17.31 -3.93 4.51
CA THR A 322 17.88 -2.60 4.23
C THR A 322 17.16 -1.48 4.96
N SER A 323 15.91 -1.70 5.38
CA SER A 323 15.10 -0.74 6.13
C SER A 323 14.23 -1.43 7.18
N PRO A 324 14.06 -0.86 8.39
CA PRO A 324 13.09 -1.35 9.38
C PRO A 324 11.67 -1.50 8.80
N ASP A 325 11.29 -0.65 7.84
CA ASP A 325 9.97 -0.65 7.21
C ASP A 325 9.71 -1.91 6.38
N GLU A 326 10.76 -2.59 5.91
CA GLU A 326 10.64 -3.82 5.12
C GLU A 326 9.94 -4.92 5.93
N SER A 327 10.19 -4.97 7.25
CA SER A 327 9.59 -5.94 8.18
C SER A 327 8.11 -5.67 8.50
N ARG A 328 7.59 -4.48 8.16
CA ARG A 328 6.23 -4.06 8.55
C ARG A 328 5.19 -4.47 7.52
N ILE A 329 4.36 -5.43 7.86
CA ILE A 329 3.43 -6.09 6.93
C ILE A 329 2.25 -5.22 6.39
N PRO A 330 1.81 -4.12 7.03
CA PRO A 330 0.72 -3.32 6.46
C PRO A 330 1.01 -2.80 5.04
N PRO A 331 -0.01 -2.65 4.17
CA PRO A 331 0.19 -2.38 2.75
C PRO A 331 0.91 -1.08 2.43
N VAL A 332 0.77 -0.06 3.28
CA VAL A 332 1.44 1.24 3.09
C VAL A 332 2.96 1.12 3.16
N PHE A 333 3.51 0.06 3.77
CA PHE A 333 4.96 -0.18 3.83
C PHE A 333 5.49 -0.94 2.61
N ASN A 334 4.64 -1.30 1.64
CA ASN A 334 5.07 -2.07 0.48
C ASN A 334 6.13 -1.34 -0.38
N TYR A 335 6.24 0.00 -0.28
CA TYR A 335 7.34 0.75 -0.91
C TYR A 335 8.72 0.19 -0.52
N ALA A 336 8.90 -0.21 0.75
CA ALA A 336 10.17 -0.73 1.25
C ALA A 336 10.44 -2.17 0.76
N ARG A 337 9.39 -2.95 0.49
CA ARG A 337 9.47 -4.35 0.05
C ARG A 337 9.53 -4.54 -1.46
N THR A 338 9.09 -3.56 -2.23
CA THR A 338 8.95 -3.67 -3.69
C THR A 338 10.18 -4.28 -4.37
N LEU A 339 11.35 -3.72 -4.09
CA LEU A 339 12.61 -4.15 -4.68
C LEU A 339 13.08 -5.51 -4.14
N PRO A 340 13.21 -5.74 -2.82
CA PRO A 340 13.63 -7.05 -2.32
C PRO A 340 12.66 -8.18 -2.70
N TRP A 341 11.34 -7.94 -2.65
CA TRP A 341 10.35 -8.91 -3.10
C TRP A 341 10.49 -9.23 -4.59
N SER A 342 10.59 -8.21 -5.45
CA SER A 342 10.71 -8.43 -6.90
C SER A 342 12.00 -9.17 -7.26
N ARG A 343 13.10 -8.91 -6.53
CA ARG A 343 14.35 -9.67 -6.63
C ARG A 343 14.13 -11.15 -6.28
N THR A 344 13.47 -11.43 -5.15
CA THR A 344 13.18 -12.81 -4.71
C THR A 344 12.33 -13.57 -5.72
N VAL A 345 11.29 -12.93 -6.23
CA VAL A 345 10.39 -13.52 -7.24
C VAL A 345 11.09 -13.72 -8.58
N TYR A 346 11.91 -12.76 -9.00
CA TYR A 346 12.74 -12.91 -10.19
C TYR A 346 13.72 -14.09 -10.05
N LEU A 347 14.42 -14.17 -8.92
CA LEU A 347 15.33 -15.27 -8.63
C LEU A 347 14.60 -16.61 -8.70
N THR A 348 13.47 -16.75 -8.01
CA THR A 348 12.58 -17.93 -8.09
C THR A 348 12.25 -18.29 -9.53
N SER A 349 11.88 -17.31 -10.36
CA SER A 349 11.57 -17.55 -11.77
C SER A 349 12.77 -18.07 -12.59
N LEU A 350 14.00 -17.71 -12.23
CA LEU A 350 15.20 -18.22 -12.90
C LEU A 350 15.39 -19.72 -12.62
N PHE A 351 15.15 -20.17 -11.39
CA PHE A 351 15.17 -21.58 -11.01
C PHE A 351 14.14 -22.38 -11.81
N TYR A 352 12.88 -21.94 -11.80
CA TYR A 352 11.81 -22.57 -12.58
C TYR A 352 12.10 -22.56 -14.08
N ARG A 353 12.59 -21.44 -14.64
CA ARG A 353 12.92 -21.33 -16.06
C ARG A 353 14.04 -22.28 -16.46
N LYS A 354 15.03 -22.47 -15.59
CA LYS A 354 16.15 -23.36 -15.84
C LYS A 354 15.74 -24.82 -15.78
N ALA A 355 14.99 -25.20 -14.75
CA ALA A 355 14.39 -26.51 -14.63
C ALA A 355 13.53 -26.83 -15.87
N TRP A 356 12.71 -25.88 -16.30
CA TRP A 356 11.90 -25.98 -17.52
C TRP A 356 12.73 -26.14 -18.79
N ARG A 357 13.82 -25.38 -18.96
CA ARG A 357 14.69 -25.50 -20.15
C ARG A 357 15.36 -26.87 -20.22
N LYS A 358 15.86 -27.39 -19.10
CA LYS A 358 16.49 -28.72 -19.05
C LYS A 358 15.48 -29.84 -19.34
N SER A 359 14.29 -29.79 -18.74
CA SER A 359 13.27 -30.82 -18.97
C SER A 359 12.65 -30.73 -20.36
N SER A 360 12.25 -29.53 -20.82
CA SER A 360 11.47 -29.34 -22.04
C SER A 360 12.31 -29.29 -23.32
N ARG A 361 13.50 -28.66 -23.28
CA ARG A 361 14.35 -28.52 -24.48
C ARG A 361 15.39 -29.63 -24.54
N ASN A 362 16.10 -29.86 -23.45
CA ASN A 362 17.20 -30.80 -23.44
C ASN A 362 16.74 -32.24 -23.18
N HIS A 363 15.50 -32.42 -22.67
CA HIS A 363 14.96 -33.72 -22.28
C HIS A 363 15.90 -34.41 -21.28
N VAL A 364 16.36 -33.68 -20.28
CA VAL A 364 17.28 -34.17 -19.23
C VAL A 364 16.58 -34.07 -17.89
N GLY A 365 16.55 -35.18 -17.16
CA GLY A 365 16.10 -35.28 -15.78
C GLY A 365 17.15 -34.78 -14.79
N VAL A 366 16.78 -34.74 -13.52
CA VAL A 366 17.63 -34.22 -12.44
C VAL A 366 18.85 -35.11 -12.21
N ASP A 367 18.64 -36.42 -12.27
CA ASP A 367 19.68 -37.45 -12.23
C ASP A 367 20.65 -37.43 -13.43
N GLY A 368 20.38 -36.61 -14.45
CA GLY A 368 21.14 -36.53 -15.69
C GLY A 368 20.65 -37.47 -16.79
N ASN A 369 19.68 -38.35 -16.50
CA ASN A 369 19.13 -39.29 -17.48
C ASN A 369 18.22 -38.57 -18.49
N ARG A 370 18.08 -39.16 -19.69
CA ARG A 370 17.20 -38.59 -20.72
C ARG A 370 15.73 -38.87 -20.41
N ILE A 371 14.93 -37.82 -20.47
CA ILE A 371 13.46 -37.90 -20.40
C ILE A 371 12.95 -38.45 -21.74
N PRO A 372 12.07 -39.46 -21.75
CA PRO A 372 11.45 -39.97 -22.98
C PRO A 372 10.77 -38.85 -23.77
N ARG A 373 10.98 -38.81 -25.10
CA ARG A 373 10.39 -37.78 -26.00
C ARG A 373 8.86 -37.87 -26.14
N ASN A 374 8.26 -38.97 -25.68
CA ASN A 374 6.83 -39.24 -25.83
C ASN A 374 5.98 -38.61 -24.71
N VAL A 375 6.60 -37.93 -23.74
CA VAL A 375 5.88 -37.26 -22.67
C VAL A 375 5.26 -35.95 -23.19
N PRO A 376 4.00 -35.63 -22.83
CA PRO A 376 3.39 -34.35 -23.18
C PRO A 376 4.28 -33.17 -22.76
N ARG A 377 4.47 -32.17 -23.62
CA ARG A 377 5.32 -30.99 -23.33
C ARG A 377 4.89 -30.20 -22.09
N ASN A 378 3.68 -30.41 -21.60
CA ASN A 378 3.04 -29.60 -20.58
C ASN A 378 3.23 -30.19 -19.17
N GLU A 379 3.85 -31.37 -19.04
CA GLU A 379 4.05 -32.04 -17.77
C GLU A 379 5.40 -32.75 -17.73
N VAL A 380 6.14 -32.53 -16.65
CA VAL A 380 7.43 -33.20 -16.43
C VAL A 380 7.21 -34.45 -15.58
N PRO A 381 7.64 -35.65 -16.02
CA PRO A 381 7.43 -36.89 -15.28
C PRO A 381 8.03 -36.81 -13.89
N ARG A 382 7.36 -37.42 -12.90
CA ARG A 382 7.82 -37.37 -11.50
C ARG A 382 9.19 -38.03 -11.34
N GLU A 383 9.44 -39.14 -12.04
CA GLU A 383 10.69 -39.89 -11.95
C GLU A 383 11.88 -39.06 -12.45
N SER A 384 11.66 -38.24 -13.49
CA SER A 384 12.70 -37.36 -14.06
C SER A 384 13.07 -36.18 -13.17
N ARG A 385 12.35 -36.00 -12.06
CA ARG A 385 12.56 -34.92 -11.09
C ARG A 385 13.23 -35.40 -9.81
N LEU A 386 13.60 -36.67 -9.73
CA LEU A 386 14.30 -37.28 -8.61
C LEU A 386 15.82 -37.19 -8.83
N GLY A 387 16.55 -36.97 -7.75
CA GLY A 387 18.00 -36.83 -7.75
C GLY A 387 18.53 -36.60 -6.35
N ASN A 388 19.80 -36.92 -6.14
CA ASN A 388 20.48 -36.61 -4.89
C ASN A 388 20.72 -35.09 -4.77
N ARG A 389 21.14 -34.65 -3.58
CA ARG A 389 21.35 -33.22 -3.28
C ARG A 389 22.22 -32.49 -4.30
N ASP A 390 23.33 -33.10 -4.71
CA ASP A 390 24.29 -32.46 -5.62
C ASP A 390 23.72 -32.39 -7.05
N GLN A 391 23.02 -33.44 -7.50
CA GLN A 391 22.28 -33.47 -8.75
C GLN A 391 21.18 -32.39 -8.79
N VAL A 392 20.40 -32.23 -7.70
CA VAL A 392 19.37 -31.18 -7.59
C VAL A 392 20.01 -29.79 -7.64
N TYR A 393 21.09 -29.59 -6.90
CA TYR A 393 21.84 -28.34 -6.91
C TYR A 393 22.32 -27.99 -8.33
N ASP A 394 23.02 -28.90 -9.01
CA ASP A 394 23.56 -28.71 -10.36
C ASP A 394 22.46 -28.60 -11.44
N TYR A 395 21.34 -29.30 -11.24
CA TYR A 395 20.18 -29.20 -12.10
C TYR A 395 19.68 -27.75 -12.14
N CYS A 396 19.59 -27.11 -10.98
CA CYS A 396 19.27 -25.69 -10.81
C CYS A 396 20.47 -24.76 -11.09
N HIS A 397 21.71 -25.21 -10.98
CA HIS A 397 22.93 -24.40 -11.04
C HIS A 397 24.00 -24.97 -11.99
N HIS A 398 24.03 -24.54 -13.25
CA HIS A 398 25.29 -24.42 -14.02
C HIS A 398 25.24 -23.36 -15.14
N GLU A 399 26.41 -22.77 -15.42
CA GLU A 399 26.76 -21.70 -16.39
C GLU A 399 25.99 -20.36 -16.26
N ASP A 400 26.28 -19.62 -15.19
CA ASP A 400 26.61 -18.19 -15.32
C ASP A 400 27.27 -17.73 -13.99
N PRO A 401 28.57 -17.38 -13.96
CA PRO A 401 29.31 -17.04 -12.73
C PRO A 401 28.93 -15.67 -12.16
N GLY A 402 27.85 -15.07 -12.62
CA GLY A 402 27.40 -13.78 -12.17
C GLY A 402 25.95 -13.57 -12.51
N ILE A 403 25.03 -14.20 -11.76
CA ILE A 403 23.72 -13.58 -11.56
C ILE A 403 23.95 -12.34 -10.68
N ASN A 404 24.62 -11.33 -11.25
CA ASN A 404 24.31 -9.96 -10.94
C ASN A 404 22.83 -9.85 -11.29
N VAL A 405 21.96 -10.01 -10.28
CA VAL A 405 20.54 -9.66 -10.40
C VAL A 405 20.53 -8.14 -10.56
N ILE A 406 20.90 -7.66 -11.74
CA ILE A 406 20.80 -6.26 -12.08
C ILE A 406 19.30 -5.98 -12.00
N TRP A 407 18.93 -5.00 -11.18
CA TRP A 407 17.57 -4.51 -10.92
C TRP A 407 16.75 -4.19 -12.19
N HIS A 408 17.38 -4.29 -13.35
CA HIS A 408 16.93 -3.89 -14.68
C HIS A 408 15.70 -4.62 -15.22
N ARG A 409 15.24 -5.72 -14.59
CA ARG A 409 14.03 -6.45 -15.05
C ARG A 409 12.89 -6.47 -14.03
N GLY A 410 12.97 -5.67 -12.97
CA GLY A 410 11.88 -5.45 -12.02
C GLY A 410 10.81 -4.48 -12.53
N VAL A 411 9.69 -4.47 -11.82
CA VAL A 411 8.42 -3.74 -12.11
C VAL A 411 8.58 -2.27 -12.48
N LEU A 412 9.52 -1.55 -11.86
CA LEU A 412 9.75 -0.13 -12.15
C LEU A 412 10.28 0.15 -13.57
N PHE A 413 11.02 -0.80 -14.17
CA PHE A 413 11.64 -0.59 -15.49
C PHE A 413 10.81 -1.18 -16.64
N THR A 414 10.02 -2.22 -16.40
CA THR A 414 9.20 -2.83 -17.47
C THR A 414 7.84 -2.17 -17.68
N ALA A 415 7.29 -1.51 -16.66
CA ALA A 415 6.00 -0.84 -16.72
C ALA A 415 6.06 0.62 -17.20
N VAL A 416 7.22 1.28 -17.08
CA VAL A 416 7.41 2.70 -17.48
C VAL A 416 7.97 2.83 -18.91
N PHE A 417 8.63 1.79 -19.44
CA PHE A 417 9.38 1.86 -20.71
C PHE A 417 8.98 0.80 -21.75
N ASN A 418 7.72 0.33 -21.78
CA ASN A 418 7.18 -0.43 -22.92
C ASN A 418 5.86 0.15 -23.39
#